data_AF-A0A6I2YZL4-F1
#
_entry.id   AF-A0A6I2YZL4-F1
#
_cell.length_a   1.000
_cell.length_b   1.000
_cell.length_c   1.000
_cell.angle_alpha   90.00
_cell.angle_beta   90.00
_cell.angle_gamma   90.00
#
_symmetry.space_group_name_H-M   'P 1'
#
loop_
_entity.id
_entity.type
_entity.pdbx_description
1 polymer ?
#
loop_
_entity_poly.entity_id
_entity_poly.type
_entity_poly.pdbx_seq_one_letter_code
_entity_poly.pdbx_strand_id
1 'polypeptide(L)'
;MKKLLNGFLLIFFFIAPLPHAFAESGVVQITSTIHQNFTGEFRNDVLAGELLPNGKLGRLIFVPSNKSRTWVIDAALIDEVIAMTSAYKLASGGTPAGSQTAIDWLVQLRKVTLSNDVVALAYGNPDTVLAKRLAPSELRMYYAFGKTQLQSALGREVKSDTKGTPSLGKSRLSPTLQKNYSENRRAITYLSHSAPIPEIYKLRARLSQLLSARLNKEEREYFSTNARISIDEQLHRLRINASRYQITTERSDLPLTVINEFPIAMIVDVDLVAQNSRISVQSFKKVSLPANSKTQLSLKVEVRAPGQTLVFASIKDDRGITLVPAVPLQLNATVIDPKLTWFTTGAAIILLLAAIAQSVRRARRGRKNEIK
;
A
#
# COMPACT_ATOMS: atom_id res chain seq x y z
N MET A 1 -16.20 -99.48 1.10
CA MET A 1 -14.92 -98.77 1.32
C MET A 1 -15.12 -97.28 1.06
N LYS A 2 -14.84 -96.45 2.07
CA LYS A 2 -14.43 -95.03 2.04
C LYS A 2 -15.26 -94.06 1.16
N LYS A 3 -16.13 -93.22 1.76
CA LYS A 3 -15.83 -91.86 2.31
C LYS A 3 -15.61 -90.83 1.19
N LEU A 4 -16.54 -89.90 0.93
CA LEU A 4 -16.56 -88.46 1.32
C LEU A 4 -16.98 -87.68 0.04
N LEU A 5 -17.57 -86.48 -0.02
CA LEU A 5 -18.05 -85.43 0.88
C LEU A 5 -18.58 -84.32 -0.08
N ASN A 6 -19.66 -83.64 0.32
CA ASN A 6 -20.14 -82.29 -0.05
C ASN A 6 -19.78 -81.63 -1.41
N GLY A 7 -20.82 -81.04 -2.01
CA GLY A 7 -20.68 -79.99 -3.03
C GLY A 7 -21.91 -79.10 -3.15
N PHE A 8 -22.17 -78.27 -2.12
CA PHE A 8 -23.04 -77.09 -2.23
C PHE A 8 -22.10 -75.92 -2.56
N LEU A 9 -22.19 -75.33 -3.76
CA LEU A 9 -21.47 -74.09 -4.06
C LEU A 9 -22.42 -73.06 -4.68
N LEU A 10 -22.52 -71.96 -3.93
CA LEU A 10 -23.32 -70.77 -4.16
C LEU A 10 -22.98 -70.07 -5.49
N ILE A 11 -24.06 -69.68 -6.18
CA ILE A 11 -24.10 -68.59 -7.15
C ILE A 11 -23.88 -67.30 -6.36
N PHE A 12 -22.67 -66.72 -6.42
CA PHE A 12 -22.41 -65.37 -5.89
C PHE A 12 -21.21 -64.72 -6.57
N PHE A 13 -21.37 -64.33 -7.84
CA PHE A 13 -20.47 -63.39 -8.49
C PHE A 13 -21.23 -62.69 -9.62
N PHE A 14 -21.58 -61.41 -9.45
CA PHE A 14 -21.60 -60.35 -10.49
C PHE A 14 -22.29 -59.07 -10.01
N ILE A 15 -21.79 -58.43 -8.94
CA ILE A 15 -21.89 -56.97 -8.78
C ILE A 15 -20.60 -56.49 -8.11
N ALA A 16 -19.49 -56.53 -8.85
CA ALA A 16 -18.34 -55.71 -8.49
C ALA A 16 -18.57 -54.30 -9.08
N PRO A 17 -18.47 -53.20 -8.31
CA PRO A 17 -18.46 -51.87 -8.89
C PRO A 17 -17.27 -51.79 -9.84
N LEU A 18 -17.54 -51.50 -11.12
CA LEU A 18 -16.49 -51.22 -12.10
C LEU A 18 -15.57 -50.15 -11.50
N PRO A 19 -14.25 -50.41 -11.40
CA PRO A 19 -13.32 -49.37 -11.02
C PRO A 19 -13.44 -48.26 -12.06
N HIS A 20 -13.92 -47.09 -11.65
CA HIS A 20 -13.89 -45.91 -12.50
C HIS A 20 -12.41 -45.58 -12.68
N ALA A 21 -11.87 -45.92 -13.85
CA ALA A 21 -10.57 -45.46 -14.25
C ALA A 21 -10.63 -43.93 -14.35
N PHE A 22 -10.09 -43.23 -13.35
CA PHE A 22 -9.81 -41.81 -13.49
C PHE A 22 -8.77 -41.67 -14.58
N ALA A 23 -9.20 -41.23 -15.77
CA ALA A 23 -8.27 -40.80 -16.79
C ALA A 23 -7.37 -39.72 -16.18
N GLU A 24 -6.06 -39.94 -16.19
CA GLU A 24 -5.05 -38.98 -15.71
C GLU A 24 -5.26 -37.66 -16.48
N SER A 25 -5.93 -36.71 -15.85
CA SER A 25 -6.26 -35.43 -16.47
C SER A 25 -5.00 -34.59 -16.50
N GLY A 26 -4.54 -34.23 -17.69
CA GLY A 26 -3.33 -33.43 -17.85
C GLY A 26 -3.47 -32.05 -17.21
N VAL A 27 -2.49 -31.61 -16.44
CA VAL A 27 -2.48 -30.27 -15.84
C VAL A 27 -1.90 -29.26 -16.83
N VAL A 28 -2.66 -28.21 -17.16
CA VAL A 28 -2.19 -27.10 -18.00
C VAL A 28 -2.07 -25.84 -17.14
N GLN A 29 -0.87 -25.27 -17.08
CA GLN A 29 -0.62 -24.05 -16.31
C GLN A 29 -0.55 -22.81 -17.21
N ILE A 30 -1.38 -21.81 -16.92
CA ILE A 30 -1.39 -20.52 -17.61
C ILE A 30 -0.84 -19.46 -16.66
N THR A 31 0.43 -19.13 -16.85
CA THR A 31 1.18 -18.18 -16.01
C THR A 31 2.22 -17.45 -16.85
N SER A 32 2.55 -16.21 -16.50
CA SER A 32 3.63 -15.45 -17.15
C SER A 32 4.38 -14.60 -16.13
N THR A 33 5.36 -13.82 -16.58
CA THR A 33 5.94 -12.72 -15.79
C THR A 33 4.95 -11.54 -15.75
N ILE A 34 5.21 -10.54 -14.92
CA ILE A 34 4.47 -9.27 -14.93
C ILE A 34 4.83 -8.47 -16.19
N HIS A 35 3.84 -8.03 -16.96
CA HIS A 35 4.03 -7.23 -18.18
C HIS A 35 3.65 -5.76 -17.98
N GLN A 36 2.83 -5.47 -16.97
CA GLN A 36 2.31 -4.14 -16.70
C GLN A 36 3.00 -3.49 -15.49
N ASN A 37 3.37 -2.22 -15.62
CA ASN A 37 3.80 -1.37 -14.52
C ASN A 37 2.68 -1.18 -13.49
N PHE A 38 3.04 -0.87 -12.25
CA PHE A 38 2.11 -0.58 -11.17
C PHE A 38 1.19 0.62 -11.46
N THR A 39 1.62 1.52 -12.35
CA THR A 39 0.84 2.65 -12.90
C THR A 39 -0.21 2.23 -13.95
N GLY A 40 -0.13 1.02 -14.49
CA GLY A 40 -1.07 0.49 -15.49
C GLY A 40 -0.57 0.52 -16.94
N GLU A 41 0.62 1.05 -17.20
CA GLU A 41 1.23 1.01 -18.55
C GLU A 41 1.93 -0.32 -18.78
N PHE A 42 1.86 -0.87 -19.99
CA PHE A 42 2.60 -2.09 -20.36
C PHE A 42 4.06 -1.75 -20.65
N ARG A 43 5.00 -2.52 -20.12
CA ARG A 43 6.43 -2.26 -20.33
C ARG A 43 6.82 -2.37 -21.81
N ASN A 44 6.22 -3.32 -22.51
CA ASN A 44 6.43 -3.61 -23.92
C ASN A 44 5.23 -4.44 -24.45
N ASP A 45 5.26 -4.80 -25.73
CA ASP A 45 4.19 -5.56 -26.37
C ASP A 45 4.48 -7.08 -26.46
N VAL A 46 5.40 -7.60 -25.62
CA VAL A 46 5.78 -9.02 -25.65
C VAL A 46 4.59 -9.94 -25.35
N LEU A 47 3.70 -9.54 -24.44
CA LEU A 47 2.49 -10.29 -24.12
C LEU A 47 1.59 -10.48 -25.36
N ALA A 48 1.46 -9.48 -26.23
CA ALA A 48 0.70 -9.60 -27.47
C ALA A 48 1.20 -10.76 -28.34
N GLY A 49 2.53 -10.90 -28.45
CA GLY A 49 3.16 -12.02 -29.16
C GLY A 49 2.98 -13.37 -28.45
N GLU A 50 2.97 -13.41 -27.11
CA GLU A 50 2.73 -14.65 -26.36
C GLU A 50 1.29 -15.18 -26.56
N LEU A 51 0.32 -14.30 -26.79
CA LEU A 51 -1.10 -14.62 -26.96
C LEU A 51 -1.47 -15.11 -28.37
N LEU A 52 -0.64 -14.84 -29.38
CA LEU A 52 -0.88 -15.36 -30.74
C LEU A 52 -1.01 -16.88 -30.77
N PRO A 53 -1.72 -17.50 -31.73
CA PRO A 53 -1.91 -18.95 -31.78
C PRO A 53 -0.62 -19.77 -31.75
N ASN A 54 0.46 -19.25 -32.36
CA ASN A 54 1.79 -19.85 -32.36
C ASN A 54 2.69 -19.37 -31.20
N GLY A 55 2.22 -18.40 -30.41
CA GLY A 55 2.85 -17.87 -29.21
C GLY A 55 2.78 -18.83 -28.04
N LYS A 56 3.59 -18.57 -27.01
CA LYS A 56 3.75 -19.45 -25.85
C LYS A 56 2.43 -19.72 -25.11
N LEU A 57 1.62 -18.69 -24.88
CA LEU A 57 0.32 -18.81 -24.20
C LEU A 57 -0.77 -19.26 -25.17
N GLY A 58 -0.70 -18.85 -26.44
CA GLY A 58 -1.67 -19.30 -27.44
C GLY A 58 -1.60 -20.81 -27.72
N ARG A 59 -0.41 -21.40 -27.79
CA ARG A 59 -0.24 -22.86 -27.97
C ARG A 59 -0.93 -23.70 -26.90
N LEU A 60 -1.15 -23.15 -25.69
CA LEU A 60 -1.83 -23.87 -24.61
C LEU A 60 -3.33 -24.03 -24.85
N ILE A 61 -3.96 -23.08 -25.55
CA ILE A 61 -5.42 -23.00 -25.70
C ILE A 61 -5.92 -23.15 -27.15
N PHE A 62 -5.10 -22.84 -28.16
CA PHE A 62 -5.50 -22.96 -29.56
C PHE A 62 -5.23 -24.36 -30.14
N VAL A 63 -4.34 -25.14 -29.54
CA VAL A 63 -4.09 -26.53 -29.96
C VAL A 63 -5.21 -27.43 -29.42
N PRO A 64 -6.02 -28.07 -30.30
CA PRO A 64 -7.11 -28.94 -29.87
C PRO A 64 -6.61 -30.13 -29.04
N SER A 65 -7.42 -30.60 -28.09
CA SER A 65 -7.10 -31.77 -27.29
C SER A 65 -8.35 -32.52 -26.88
N ASN A 66 -8.35 -33.84 -27.09
CA ASN A 66 -9.47 -34.71 -26.75
C ASN A 66 -9.40 -35.25 -25.31
N LYS A 67 -8.43 -34.80 -24.50
CA LYS A 67 -8.25 -35.24 -23.10
C LYS A 67 -8.80 -34.19 -22.14
N SER A 68 -9.47 -34.65 -21.08
CA SER A 68 -9.82 -33.81 -19.94
C SER A 68 -8.55 -33.20 -19.33
N ARG A 69 -8.63 -31.93 -18.94
CA ARG A 69 -7.52 -31.15 -18.39
C ARG A 69 -7.94 -30.44 -17.11
N THR A 70 -6.97 -30.24 -16.22
CA THR A 70 -7.11 -29.30 -15.10
C THR A 70 -6.34 -28.04 -15.45
N TRP A 71 -7.04 -26.91 -15.52
CA TRP A 71 -6.45 -25.61 -15.82
C TRP A 71 -6.04 -24.91 -14.53
N VAL A 72 -4.76 -24.61 -14.39
CA VAL A 72 -4.21 -23.87 -13.25
C VAL A 72 -3.78 -22.51 -13.74
N ILE A 73 -4.50 -21.46 -13.35
CA ILE A 73 -4.42 -20.14 -13.99
C ILE A 73 -4.02 -19.08 -12.96
N ASP A 74 -3.04 -18.25 -13.31
CA ASP A 74 -2.75 -17.01 -12.59
C ASP A 74 -3.68 -15.89 -13.05
N ALA A 75 -4.51 -15.41 -12.12
CA ALA A 75 -5.46 -14.34 -12.38
C ALA A 75 -4.80 -12.99 -12.71
N ALA A 76 -3.56 -12.73 -12.25
CA ALA A 76 -2.86 -11.49 -12.57
C ALA A 76 -2.54 -11.38 -14.06
N LEU A 77 -2.15 -12.49 -14.69
CA LEU A 77 -1.98 -12.56 -16.14
C LEU A 77 -3.32 -12.31 -16.85
N ILE A 78 -4.41 -12.89 -16.36
CA ILE A 78 -5.72 -12.69 -16.98
C ILE A 78 -6.17 -11.24 -16.88
N ASP A 79 -5.92 -10.56 -15.75
CA ASP A 79 -6.19 -9.13 -15.60
C ASP A 79 -5.37 -8.27 -16.58
N GLU A 80 -4.11 -8.63 -16.86
CA GLU A 80 -3.29 -7.98 -17.88
C GLU A 80 -3.86 -8.21 -19.28
N VAL A 81 -4.26 -9.44 -19.62
CA VAL A 81 -4.91 -9.72 -20.92
C VAL A 81 -6.24 -8.97 -21.07
N ILE A 82 -7.04 -8.88 -20.01
CA ILE A 82 -8.27 -8.07 -19.99
C ILE A 82 -7.93 -6.59 -20.22
N ALA A 83 -6.90 -6.05 -19.58
CA ALA A 83 -6.49 -4.66 -19.79
C ALA A 83 -6.08 -4.38 -21.26
N MET A 84 -5.52 -5.37 -21.96
CA MET A 84 -5.19 -5.24 -23.38
C MET A 84 -6.42 -5.18 -24.31
N THR A 85 -7.58 -5.69 -23.88
CA THR A 85 -8.82 -5.67 -24.70
C THR A 85 -9.36 -4.27 -24.95
N SER A 86 -8.94 -3.30 -24.14
CA SER A 86 -9.25 -1.87 -24.28
C SER A 86 -8.04 -1.11 -24.81
N ALA A 87 -8.19 0.20 -25.06
CA ALA A 87 -7.05 1.04 -25.42
C ALA A 87 -6.01 1.06 -24.27
N TYR A 88 -4.90 0.35 -24.44
CA TYR A 88 -3.78 0.29 -23.49
C TYR A 88 -2.60 1.14 -23.97
N LYS A 89 -1.61 1.37 -23.11
CA LYS A 89 -0.43 2.18 -23.41
C LYS A 89 0.85 1.39 -23.17
N LEU A 90 1.83 1.61 -24.03
CA LEU A 90 3.20 1.13 -23.82
C LEU A 90 4.02 2.21 -23.13
N ALA A 91 4.82 1.83 -22.12
CA ALA A 91 5.73 2.73 -21.41
C ALA A 91 6.79 3.34 -22.33
N SER A 92 7.06 2.72 -23.49
CA SER A 92 7.93 3.25 -24.55
C SER A 92 7.28 4.36 -25.40
N GLY A 93 5.96 4.57 -25.28
CA GLY A 93 5.19 5.49 -26.12
C GLY A 93 4.82 4.93 -27.50
N GLY A 94 5.17 3.68 -27.82
CA GLY A 94 4.82 3.03 -29.07
C GLY A 94 3.33 2.66 -29.19
N THR A 95 2.87 2.39 -30.40
CA THR A 95 1.49 1.95 -30.68
C THR A 95 1.30 0.49 -30.28
N PRO A 96 0.36 0.16 -29.38
CA PRO A 96 0.03 -1.23 -29.04
C PRO A 96 -0.67 -1.96 -30.19
N ALA A 97 -0.36 -3.25 -30.40
CA ALA A 97 -0.98 -4.06 -31.46
C ALA A 97 -1.78 -5.27 -30.96
N GLY A 98 -1.85 -5.49 -29.64
CA GLY A 98 -2.35 -6.73 -29.04
C GLY A 98 -3.85 -6.78 -28.71
N SER A 99 -4.62 -5.71 -28.93
CA SER A 99 -6.01 -5.67 -28.44
C SER A 99 -6.92 -6.74 -29.02
N GLN A 100 -6.91 -6.93 -30.35
CA GLN A 100 -7.72 -7.97 -30.98
C GLN A 100 -7.22 -9.37 -30.57
N THR A 101 -5.90 -9.57 -30.54
CA THR A 101 -5.29 -10.83 -30.09
C THR A 101 -5.71 -11.19 -28.67
N ALA A 102 -5.79 -10.22 -27.75
CA ALA A 102 -6.23 -10.44 -26.38
C ALA A 102 -7.72 -10.83 -26.31
N ILE A 103 -8.58 -10.18 -27.12
CA ILE A 103 -10.00 -10.54 -27.23
C ILE A 103 -10.16 -11.99 -27.70
N ASP A 104 -9.50 -12.35 -28.80
CA ASP A 104 -9.58 -13.69 -29.39
C ASP A 104 -9.05 -14.76 -28.42
N TRP A 105 -7.95 -14.46 -27.73
CA TRP A 105 -7.36 -15.35 -26.75
C TRP A 105 -8.27 -15.57 -25.54
N LEU A 106 -8.95 -14.53 -25.01
CA LEU A 106 -9.90 -14.67 -23.90
C LEU A 106 -11.15 -15.47 -24.29
N VAL A 107 -11.67 -15.26 -25.50
CA VAL A 107 -12.78 -16.05 -26.05
C VAL A 107 -12.39 -17.52 -26.11
N GLN A 108 -11.21 -17.82 -26.65
CA GLN A 108 -10.71 -19.18 -26.74
C GLN A 108 -10.46 -19.79 -25.35
N LEU A 109 -9.88 -19.04 -24.41
CA LEU A 109 -9.64 -19.50 -23.04
C LEU A 109 -10.95 -19.92 -22.37
N ARG A 110 -11.99 -19.08 -22.46
CA ARG A 110 -13.32 -19.40 -21.92
C ARG A 110 -13.82 -20.69 -22.54
N LYS A 111 -13.81 -20.80 -23.87
CA LYS A 111 -14.26 -22.00 -24.61
C LYS A 111 -13.57 -23.28 -24.15
N VAL A 112 -12.24 -23.30 -24.05
CA VAL A 112 -11.49 -24.52 -23.69
C VAL A 112 -11.57 -24.88 -22.21
N THR A 113 -11.94 -23.93 -21.36
CA THR A 113 -12.09 -24.16 -19.92
C THR A 113 -13.52 -24.54 -19.52
N LEU A 114 -14.54 -24.33 -20.37
CA LEU A 114 -15.97 -24.52 -20.05
C LEU A 114 -16.32 -25.84 -19.33
N SER A 115 -15.83 -26.97 -19.83
CA SER A 115 -16.16 -28.30 -19.29
C SER A 115 -15.03 -28.92 -18.46
N ASN A 116 -14.00 -28.14 -18.14
CA ASN A 116 -12.82 -28.60 -17.42
C ASN A 116 -12.78 -28.03 -15.99
N ASP A 117 -11.97 -28.67 -15.14
CA ASP A 117 -11.64 -28.15 -13.83
C ASP A 117 -10.73 -26.93 -13.95
N VAL A 118 -11.04 -25.86 -13.22
CA VAL A 118 -10.25 -24.62 -13.19
C VAL A 118 -9.86 -24.31 -11.75
N VAL A 119 -8.57 -24.07 -11.55
CA VAL A 119 -7.94 -23.73 -10.28
C VAL A 119 -7.23 -22.39 -10.40
N ALA A 120 -7.64 -21.42 -9.58
CA ALA A 120 -6.96 -20.15 -9.44
C ALA A 120 -5.73 -20.28 -8.54
N LEU A 121 -4.59 -19.79 -9.02
CA LEU A 121 -3.40 -19.58 -8.20
C LEU A 121 -3.56 -18.35 -7.31
N ALA A 122 -2.67 -18.19 -6.32
CA ALA A 122 -2.50 -16.90 -5.67
C ALA A 122 -2.21 -15.84 -6.73
N TYR A 123 -2.92 -14.70 -6.68
CA TYR A 123 -2.77 -13.62 -7.64
C TYR A 123 -1.28 -13.27 -7.81
N GLY A 124 -0.78 -13.23 -9.05
CA GLY A 124 0.61 -12.88 -9.36
C GLY A 124 1.62 -14.01 -9.19
N ASN A 125 1.15 -15.21 -8.87
CA ASN A 125 1.94 -16.43 -8.69
C ASN A 125 3.24 -16.22 -7.87
N PRO A 126 3.13 -15.70 -6.63
CA PRO A 126 4.29 -15.48 -5.77
C PRO A 126 4.97 -16.79 -5.37
N ASP A 127 6.25 -16.74 -5.01
CA ASP A 127 6.86 -17.81 -4.20
C ASP A 127 6.10 -17.93 -2.88
N THR A 128 5.34 -19.00 -2.71
CA THR A 128 4.42 -19.17 -1.58
C THR A 128 5.16 -19.36 -0.26
N VAL A 129 6.37 -19.91 -0.29
CA VAL A 129 7.21 -20.09 0.91
C VAL A 129 7.73 -18.72 1.36
N LEU A 130 8.24 -17.93 0.42
CA LEU A 130 8.68 -16.56 0.69
C LEU A 130 7.51 -15.67 1.15
N ALA A 131 6.38 -15.72 0.44
CA ALA A 131 5.19 -14.96 0.78
C ALA A 131 4.65 -15.32 2.17
N LYS A 132 4.61 -16.61 2.53
CA LYS A 132 4.21 -17.06 3.86
C LYS A 132 5.16 -16.54 4.94
N ARG A 133 6.47 -16.50 4.67
CA ARG A 133 7.48 -15.97 5.60
C ARG A 133 7.35 -14.45 5.81
N LEU A 134 7.17 -13.68 4.75
CA LEU A 134 7.13 -12.21 4.81
C LEU A 134 5.74 -11.68 5.20
N ALA A 135 4.68 -12.35 4.77
CA ALA A 135 3.32 -11.83 4.77
C ALA A 135 2.24 -12.93 4.81
N PRO A 136 2.13 -13.72 5.91
CA PRO A 136 1.22 -14.87 5.96
C PRO A 136 -0.27 -14.48 5.82
N SER A 137 -0.67 -13.30 6.32
CA SER A 137 -2.03 -12.78 6.14
C SER A 137 -2.30 -12.35 4.70
N GLU A 138 -1.34 -11.69 4.04
CA GLU A 138 -1.49 -11.27 2.64
C GLU A 138 -1.53 -12.49 1.71
N LEU A 139 -0.80 -13.56 1.98
CA LEU A 139 -0.86 -14.76 1.14
C LEU A 139 -2.30 -15.32 1.05
N ARG A 140 -3.05 -15.30 2.16
CA ARG A 140 -4.47 -15.69 2.13
C ARG A 140 -5.31 -14.72 1.30
N MET A 141 -5.03 -13.42 1.40
CA MET A 141 -5.67 -12.40 0.57
C MET A 141 -5.36 -12.61 -0.92
N TYR A 142 -4.12 -12.94 -1.29
CA TYR A 142 -3.73 -13.20 -2.68
C TYR A 142 -4.47 -14.38 -3.29
N TYR A 143 -4.71 -15.46 -2.52
CA TYR A 143 -5.56 -16.56 -2.96
C TYR A 143 -7.03 -16.15 -3.14
N ALA A 144 -7.59 -15.44 -2.17
CA ALA A 144 -8.98 -14.98 -2.24
C ALA A 144 -9.21 -14.00 -3.40
N PHE A 145 -8.28 -13.06 -3.59
CA PHE A 145 -8.30 -12.09 -4.68
C PHE A 145 -8.14 -12.79 -6.04
N GLY A 146 -7.15 -13.67 -6.18
CA GLY A 146 -6.93 -14.43 -7.41
C GLY A 146 -8.13 -15.28 -7.82
N LYS A 147 -8.75 -15.98 -6.86
CA LYS A 147 -10.00 -16.72 -7.09
C LYS A 147 -11.11 -15.79 -7.61
N THR A 148 -11.34 -14.67 -6.94
CA THR A 148 -12.40 -13.72 -7.29
C THR A 148 -12.20 -13.13 -8.68
N GLN A 149 -10.98 -12.69 -8.99
CA GLN A 149 -10.64 -12.14 -10.31
C GLN A 149 -10.82 -13.19 -11.42
N LEU A 150 -10.35 -14.42 -11.22
CA LEU A 150 -10.50 -15.47 -12.23
C LEU A 150 -11.95 -15.89 -12.46
N GLN A 151 -12.76 -15.95 -11.39
CA GLN A 151 -14.21 -16.20 -11.53
C GLN A 151 -14.89 -15.14 -12.36
N SER A 152 -14.59 -13.87 -12.07
CA SER A 152 -15.12 -12.73 -12.81
C SER A 152 -14.71 -12.80 -14.29
N ALA A 153 -13.43 -13.09 -14.56
CA ALA A 153 -12.90 -13.18 -15.91
C ALA A 153 -13.51 -14.33 -16.75
N LEU A 154 -13.76 -15.48 -16.14
CA LEU A 154 -14.31 -16.65 -16.83
C LEU A 154 -15.85 -16.73 -16.80
N GLY A 155 -16.52 -15.94 -15.96
CA GLY A 155 -17.98 -15.96 -15.81
C GLY A 155 -18.50 -17.26 -15.17
N ARG A 156 -17.68 -17.94 -14.36
CA ARG A 156 -18.03 -19.22 -13.70
C ARG A 156 -17.28 -19.39 -12.39
N GLU A 157 -17.74 -20.33 -11.57
CA GLU A 157 -16.99 -20.72 -10.37
C GLU A 157 -15.69 -21.45 -10.69
N VAL A 158 -14.68 -21.19 -9.87
CA VAL A 158 -13.35 -21.83 -9.94
C VAL A 158 -12.91 -22.24 -8.53
N LYS A 159 -12.07 -23.27 -8.46
CA LYS A 159 -11.42 -23.68 -7.21
C LYS A 159 -10.25 -22.74 -6.93
N SER A 160 -9.89 -22.56 -5.66
CA SER A 160 -8.62 -21.90 -5.30
C SER A 160 -7.58 -22.96 -4.96
N ASP A 161 -6.34 -22.71 -5.33
CA ASP A 161 -5.20 -23.54 -4.94
C ASP A 161 -4.82 -23.33 -3.47
N THR A 162 -5.66 -23.78 -2.55
CA THR A 162 -5.41 -23.62 -1.10
C THR A 162 -4.30 -24.53 -0.59
N LYS A 163 -3.92 -25.55 -1.36
CA LYS A 163 -2.86 -26.50 -1.03
C LYS A 163 -1.47 -26.00 -1.42
N GLY A 164 -1.39 -24.89 -2.16
CA GLY A 164 -0.13 -24.28 -2.57
C GLY A 164 0.63 -25.20 -3.52
N THR A 165 0.00 -25.58 -4.62
CA THR A 165 0.69 -26.16 -5.77
C THR A 165 1.96 -25.35 -5.97
N PRO A 166 3.16 -25.95 -5.85
CA PRO A 166 4.39 -25.18 -5.74
C PRO A 166 4.47 -24.18 -6.87
N SER A 167 4.58 -22.89 -6.51
CA SER A 167 5.02 -21.86 -7.45
C SER A 167 6.25 -22.39 -8.16
N LEU A 168 6.31 -22.25 -9.49
CA LEU A 168 7.42 -22.75 -10.30
C LEU A 168 8.73 -22.04 -9.93
N GLY A 169 9.39 -22.52 -8.88
CA GLY A 169 10.69 -22.06 -8.42
C GLY A 169 10.67 -21.27 -7.11
N LYS A 170 11.89 -20.97 -6.65
CA LYS A 170 12.18 -20.13 -5.48
C LYS A 170 12.49 -18.72 -5.95
N SER A 171 11.88 -17.72 -5.32
CA SER A 171 12.18 -16.32 -5.58
C SER A 171 13.60 -15.99 -5.15
N ARG A 172 14.31 -15.26 -6.03
CA ARG A 172 15.66 -14.74 -5.78
C ARG A 172 15.64 -13.27 -5.37
N LEU A 173 14.56 -12.82 -4.74
CA LEU A 173 14.41 -11.46 -4.22
C LEU A 173 15.49 -11.21 -3.14
N SER A 174 16.29 -10.16 -3.31
CA SER A 174 17.38 -9.85 -2.37
C SER A 174 16.84 -9.44 -0.99
N PRO A 175 17.61 -9.58 0.10
CA PRO A 175 17.18 -9.13 1.43
C PRO A 175 16.75 -7.66 1.46
N THR A 176 17.45 -6.78 0.73
CA THR A 176 17.09 -5.36 0.60
C THR A 176 15.71 -5.19 -0.04
N LEU A 177 15.45 -5.89 -1.15
CA LEU A 177 14.15 -5.83 -1.82
C LEU A 177 13.03 -6.48 -0.98
N GLN A 178 13.32 -7.52 -0.22
CA GLN A 178 12.37 -8.11 0.74
C GLN A 178 11.98 -7.12 1.86
N LYS A 179 12.94 -6.34 2.35
CA LYS A 179 12.69 -5.26 3.32
C LYS A 179 11.79 -4.19 2.70
N ASN A 180 12.15 -3.69 1.51
CA ASN A 180 11.35 -2.68 0.79
C ASN A 180 9.92 -3.17 0.51
N TYR A 181 9.77 -4.42 0.03
CA TYR A 181 8.46 -5.05 -0.14
C TYR A 181 7.66 -5.05 1.17
N SER A 182 8.30 -5.41 2.29
CA SER A 182 7.63 -5.51 3.59
C SER A 182 7.16 -4.15 4.11
N GLU A 183 7.96 -3.10 3.92
CA GLU A 183 7.63 -1.71 4.29
C GLU A 183 6.48 -1.17 3.42
N ASN A 184 6.62 -1.28 2.11
CA ASN A 184 5.61 -0.89 1.13
C ASN A 184 4.27 -1.58 1.38
N ARG A 185 4.28 -2.90 1.56
CA ARG A 185 3.11 -3.70 1.91
C ARG A 185 2.45 -3.21 3.19
N ARG A 186 3.22 -2.95 4.25
CA ARG A 186 2.65 -2.45 5.53
C ARG A 186 1.94 -1.11 5.32
N ALA A 187 2.59 -0.15 4.67
CA ALA A 187 2.04 1.17 4.43
C ALA A 187 0.71 1.10 3.66
N ILE A 188 0.67 0.34 2.56
CA ILE A 188 -0.54 0.21 1.74
C ILE A 188 -1.63 -0.60 2.45
N THR A 189 -1.24 -1.59 3.28
CA THR A 189 -2.19 -2.38 4.07
C THR A 189 -2.86 -1.50 5.12
N TYR A 190 -2.13 -0.59 5.76
CA TYR A 190 -2.73 0.33 6.73
C TYR A 190 -3.72 1.30 6.06
N LEU A 191 -3.35 1.86 4.91
CA LEU A 191 -4.27 2.68 4.11
C LEU A 191 -5.54 1.92 3.69
N SER A 192 -5.41 0.63 3.32
CA SER A 192 -6.56 -0.20 2.94
C SER A 192 -7.47 -0.58 4.12
N HIS A 193 -6.99 -0.53 5.36
CA HIS A 193 -7.82 -0.80 6.54
C HIS A 193 -8.63 0.42 6.95
N SER A 194 -8.07 1.63 6.78
CA SER A 194 -8.77 2.86 7.16
C SER A 194 -9.95 3.17 6.26
N ALA A 195 -9.91 2.75 4.99
CA ALA A 195 -11.02 2.94 4.08
C ALA A 195 -11.05 1.90 2.94
N PRO A 196 -12.25 1.41 2.52
CA PRO A 196 -12.39 0.40 1.47
C PRO A 196 -12.18 1.03 0.08
N ILE A 197 -10.93 1.20 -0.33
CA ILE A 197 -10.57 1.77 -1.64
C ILE A 197 -10.23 0.63 -2.61
N PRO A 198 -11.04 0.39 -3.68
CA PRO A 198 -10.80 -0.73 -4.60
C PRO A 198 -9.42 -0.70 -5.28
N GLU A 199 -8.95 0.49 -5.65
CA GLU A 199 -7.64 0.66 -6.31
C GLU A 199 -6.47 0.28 -5.38
N ILE A 200 -6.56 0.60 -4.08
CA ILE A 200 -5.58 0.25 -3.06
C ILE A 200 -5.62 -1.26 -2.80
N TYR A 201 -6.81 -1.86 -2.79
CA TYR A 201 -6.96 -3.30 -2.64
C TYR A 201 -6.34 -4.06 -3.83
N LYS A 202 -6.55 -3.58 -5.07
CA LYS A 202 -5.87 -4.11 -6.27
C LYS A 202 -4.36 -3.91 -6.20
N LEU A 203 -3.89 -2.72 -5.83
CA LEU A 203 -2.46 -2.43 -5.67
C LEU A 203 -1.79 -3.36 -4.66
N ARG A 204 -2.46 -3.61 -3.51
CA ARG A 204 -2.03 -4.61 -2.52
C ARG A 204 -1.87 -5.99 -3.11
N ALA A 205 -2.85 -6.47 -3.89
CA ALA A 205 -2.77 -7.77 -4.56
C ALA A 205 -1.58 -7.81 -5.52
N ARG A 206 -1.35 -6.76 -6.31
CA ARG A 206 -0.24 -6.70 -7.29
C ARG A 206 1.15 -6.80 -6.67
N LEU A 207 1.33 -6.42 -5.40
CA LEU A 207 2.63 -6.59 -4.72
C LEU A 207 3.09 -8.04 -4.67
N SER A 208 2.17 -9.02 -4.73
CA SER A 208 2.53 -10.44 -4.80
C SER A 208 3.40 -10.77 -6.02
N GLN A 209 3.23 -10.07 -7.15
CA GLN A 209 3.97 -10.30 -8.39
C GLN A 209 5.48 -10.11 -8.16
N LEU A 210 5.88 -9.22 -7.24
CA LEU A 210 7.28 -8.98 -6.86
C LEU A 210 7.94 -10.19 -6.17
N LEU A 211 7.13 -11.08 -5.59
CA LEU A 211 7.60 -12.30 -4.94
C LEU A 211 7.70 -13.47 -5.92
N SER A 212 7.36 -13.30 -7.20
CA SER A 212 7.40 -14.38 -8.18
C SER A 212 8.83 -14.89 -8.42
N ALA A 213 8.96 -16.21 -8.58
CA ALA A 213 10.23 -16.84 -8.95
C ALA A 213 10.62 -16.64 -10.41
N ARG A 214 9.69 -16.15 -11.24
CA ARG A 214 9.91 -15.93 -12.68
C ARG A 214 10.69 -14.67 -13.00
N LEU A 215 10.70 -13.71 -12.10
CA LEU A 215 11.40 -12.44 -12.34
C LEU A 215 12.90 -12.67 -12.39
N ASN A 216 13.54 -12.17 -13.44
CA ASN A 216 15.00 -12.11 -13.53
C ASN A 216 15.57 -10.98 -12.64
N LYS A 217 16.90 -10.82 -12.60
CA LYS A 217 17.55 -9.83 -11.72
C LYS A 217 17.11 -8.39 -12.04
N GLU A 218 17.09 -8.02 -13.31
CA GLU A 218 16.73 -6.67 -13.76
C GLU A 218 15.25 -6.37 -13.55
N GLU A 219 14.38 -7.34 -13.84
CA GLU A 219 12.94 -7.24 -13.59
C GLU A 219 12.62 -7.04 -12.11
N ARG A 220 13.29 -7.77 -11.21
CA ARG A 220 13.08 -7.60 -9.76
C ARG A 220 13.40 -6.19 -9.30
N GLU A 221 14.53 -5.62 -9.74
CA GLU A 221 14.91 -4.24 -9.38
C GLU A 221 13.96 -3.22 -10.00
N TYR A 222 13.63 -3.39 -11.29
CA TYR A 222 12.73 -2.52 -12.01
C TYR A 222 11.33 -2.46 -11.38
N PHE A 223 10.68 -3.62 -11.21
CA PHE A 223 9.32 -3.67 -10.68
C PHE A 223 9.25 -3.33 -9.19
N SER A 224 10.29 -3.63 -8.40
CA SER A 224 10.33 -3.19 -7.00
C SER A 224 10.42 -1.67 -6.88
N THR A 225 11.19 -1.03 -7.77
CA THR A 225 11.28 0.44 -7.84
C THR A 225 9.98 1.05 -8.33
N ASN A 226 9.40 0.50 -9.41
CA ASN A 226 8.14 0.96 -9.96
C ASN A 226 6.96 0.81 -8.97
N ALA A 227 6.91 -0.30 -8.22
CA ALA A 227 5.94 -0.49 -7.14
C ALA A 227 6.11 0.56 -6.03
N ARG A 228 7.36 0.84 -5.62
CA ARG A 228 7.65 1.86 -4.60
C ARG A 228 7.14 3.23 -5.03
N ILE A 229 7.42 3.64 -6.27
CA ILE A 229 6.95 4.94 -6.81
C ILE A 229 5.42 5.00 -6.80
N SER A 230 4.75 3.97 -7.31
CA SER A 230 3.29 3.93 -7.36
C SER A 230 2.65 3.93 -5.97
N ILE A 231 3.24 3.24 -5.00
CA ILE A 231 2.76 3.26 -3.60
C ILE A 231 2.97 4.63 -2.98
N ASP A 232 4.13 5.24 -3.19
CA ASP A 232 4.44 6.57 -2.70
C ASP A 232 3.42 7.59 -3.22
N GLU A 233 3.09 7.55 -4.52
CA GLU A 233 2.02 8.36 -5.11
C GLU A 233 0.67 8.15 -4.42
N GLN A 234 0.30 6.91 -4.10
CA GLN A 234 -0.94 6.64 -3.37
C GLN A 234 -0.90 7.16 -1.93
N LEU A 235 0.23 7.02 -1.23
CA LEU A 235 0.37 7.53 0.14
C LEU A 235 0.32 9.06 0.17
N HIS A 236 0.85 9.74 -0.85
CA HIS A 236 0.82 11.20 -0.93
C HIS A 236 -0.59 11.79 -1.07
N ARG A 237 -1.60 10.99 -1.47
CA ARG A 237 -3.01 11.43 -1.55
C ARG A 237 -3.63 11.72 -0.20
N LEU A 238 -3.08 11.15 0.88
CA LEU A 238 -3.42 11.52 2.25
C LEU A 238 -2.19 12.15 2.89
N ARG A 239 -2.26 13.45 3.20
CA ARG A 239 -1.07 14.18 3.69
C ARG A 239 -1.41 15.36 4.59
N ILE A 240 -0.42 15.79 5.34
CA ILE A 240 -0.44 17.04 6.10
C ILE A 240 0.46 18.04 5.38
N ASN A 241 -0.03 19.26 5.16
CA ASN A 241 0.79 20.30 4.56
C ASN A 241 1.84 20.80 5.56
N ALA A 242 3.12 20.61 5.22
CA ALA A 242 4.22 21.23 5.95
C ALA A 242 4.08 22.76 5.90
N SER A 243 4.09 23.40 7.06
CA SER A 243 3.93 24.84 7.20
C SER A 243 4.95 25.40 8.18
N ARG A 244 5.29 26.69 8.00
CA ARG A 244 6.15 27.45 8.89
C ARG A 244 5.29 28.49 9.61
N TYR A 245 5.41 28.59 10.92
CA TYR A 245 4.61 29.49 11.74
C TYR A 245 5.50 30.44 12.54
N GLN A 246 5.14 31.72 12.51
CA GLN A 246 5.68 32.74 13.39
C GLN A 246 4.67 33.00 14.51
N ILE A 247 5.12 32.88 15.76
CA ILE A 247 4.27 33.01 16.94
C ILE A 247 4.75 34.17 17.79
N THR A 248 3.89 35.15 18.00
CA THR A 248 4.18 36.38 18.76
C THR A 248 3.44 36.46 20.09
N THR A 249 2.47 35.57 20.33
CA THR A 249 1.66 35.52 21.56
C THR A 249 1.86 34.20 22.32
N GLU A 250 1.61 34.19 23.63
CA GLU A 250 1.71 32.98 24.46
C GLU A 250 0.76 31.86 24.00
N ARG A 251 -0.42 32.24 23.50
CA ARG A 251 -1.43 31.31 22.96
C ARG A 251 -1.80 31.76 21.56
N SER A 252 -1.78 30.83 20.61
CA SER A 252 -2.16 31.09 19.23
C SER A 252 -2.87 29.89 18.61
N ASP A 253 -3.81 30.18 17.72
CA ASP A 253 -4.51 29.18 16.90
C ASP A 253 -3.90 29.21 15.50
N LEU A 254 -3.21 28.12 15.12
CA LEU A 254 -2.50 28.01 13.85
C LEU A 254 -3.25 27.11 12.87
N PRO A 255 -3.31 27.45 11.58
CA PRO A 255 -4.03 26.65 10.60
C PRO A 255 -3.24 25.42 10.14
N LEU A 256 -3.65 24.22 10.53
CA LEU A 256 -3.06 22.96 10.05
C LEU A 256 -3.92 22.33 8.96
N THR A 257 -3.42 22.27 7.73
CA THR A 257 -4.19 21.67 6.61
C THR A 257 -3.88 20.19 6.43
N VAL A 258 -4.93 19.37 6.44
CA VAL A 258 -4.91 17.93 6.15
C VAL A 258 -5.66 17.69 4.84
N ILE A 259 -5.05 16.95 3.92
CA ILE A 259 -5.58 16.74 2.57
C ILE A 259 -5.94 15.26 2.40
N ASN A 260 -7.15 15.01 1.88
CA ASN A 260 -7.62 13.71 1.45
C ASN A 260 -8.01 13.77 -0.04
N GLU A 261 -7.20 13.18 -0.92
CA GLU A 261 -7.46 13.06 -2.37
C GLU A 261 -8.08 11.69 -2.73
N PHE A 262 -8.57 10.93 -1.76
CA PHE A 262 -9.36 9.74 -2.03
C PHE A 262 -10.83 10.10 -2.30
N PRO A 263 -11.51 9.32 -3.17
CA PRO A 263 -12.93 9.54 -3.49
C PRO A 263 -13.88 9.11 -2.36
N ILE A 264 -13.35 8.80 -1.18
CA ILE A 264 -14.11 8.36 -0.01
C ILE A 264 -13.71 9.15 1.23
N ALA A 265 -14.68 9.34 2.12
CA ALA A 265 -14.44 9.99 3.40
C ALA A 265 -13.66 9.06 4.34
N MET A 266 -12.78 9.63 5.16
CA MET A 266 -11.92 8.91 6.10
C MET A 266 -12.05 9.52 7.49
N ILE A 267 -11.94 8.70 8.54
CA ILE A 267 -11.85 9.16 9.92
C ILE A 267 -10.44 8.82 10.41
N VAL A 268 -9.71 9.83 10.88
CA VAL A 268 -8.30 9.68 11.28
C VAL A 268 -8.00 10.43 12.57
N ASP A 269 -6.91 10.04 13.22
CA ASP A 269 -6.28 10.80 14.28
C ASP A 269 -5.10 11.59 13.73
N VAL A 270 -4.96 12.86 14.10
CA VAL A 270 -3.79 13.68 13.75
C VAL A 270 -2.96 13.86 15.01
N ASP A 271 -1.86 13.13 15.07
CA ASP A 271 -0.98 13.09 16.24
C ASP A 271 0.15 14.10 16.11
N LEU A 272 0.34 14.90 17.16
CA LEU A 272 1.27 16.03 17.19
C LEU A 272 2.24 15.87 18.36
N VAL A 273 3.53 15.82 18.04
CA VAL A 273 4.59 15.66 19.03
C VAL A 273 5.59 16.78 18.89
N ALA A 274 5.69 17.63 19.92
CA ALA A 274 6.71 18.68 19.97
C ALA A 274 8.10 18.07 20.22
N GLN A 275 9.12 18.61 19.55
CA GLN A 275 10.50 18.17 19.72
C GLN A 275 11.07 18.50 21.11
N ASN A 276 10.53 19.53 21.76
CA ASN A 276 10.96 19.98 23.08
C ASN A 276 9.79 20.63 23.84
N SER A 277 10.04 21.02 25.09
CA SER A 277 9.05 21.64 25.98
C SER A 277 8.81 23.13 25.73
N ARG A 278 9.44 23.75 24.72
CA ARG A 278 9.24 25.20 24.43
C ARG A 278 7.83 25.50 23.94
N ILE A 279 7.17 24.50 23.36
CA ILE A 279 5.82 24.61 22.83
C ILE A 279 5.00 23.40 23.28
N SER A 280 3.78 23.65 23.70
CA SER A 280 2.75 22.64 23.93
C SER A 280 1.71 22.68 22.80
N VAL A 281 1.35 21.49 22.30
CA VAL A 281 0.36 21.28 21.24
C VAL A 281 -0.57 20.15 21.63
N GLN A 282 -1.78 20.14 21.08
CA GLN A 282 -2.78 19.09 21.30
C GLN A 282 -3.02 18.31 20.01
N SER A 283 -2.97 16.97 20.09
CA SER A 283 -3.36 16.08 19.00
C SER A 283 -4.88 16.14 18.76
N PHE A 284 -5.30 15.86 17.53
CA PHE A 284 -6.71 15.77 17.15
C PHE A 284 -7.15 14.31 17.06
N LYS A 285 -8.33 14.03 17.60
CA LYS A 285 -8.93 12.69 17.60
C LYS A 285 -10.18 12.66 16.75
N LYS A 286 -10.39 11.57 16.01
CA LYS A 286 -11.58 11.33 15.17
C LYS A 286 -11.87 12.50 14.20
N VAL A 287 -10.84 12.98 13.52
CA VAL A 287 -10.97 14.00 12.47
C VAL A 287 -11.68 13.37 11.28
N SER A 288 -12.82 13.94 10.89
CA SER A 288 -13.50 13.57 9.65
C SER A 288 -12.86 14.29 8.47
N LEU A 289 -12.36 13.53 7.51
CA LEU A 289 -11.79 14.01 6.25
C LEU A 289 -12.73 13.60 5.11
N PRO A 290 -13.56 14.53 4.59
CA PRO A 290 -14.43 14.24 3.44
C PRO A 290 -13.62 13.78 2.21
N ALA A 291 -14.30 13.12 1.27
CA ALA A 291 -13.73 12.74 -0.02
C ALA A 291 -13.20 13.96 -0.79
N ASN A 292 -12.05 13.84 -1.45
CA ASN A 292 -11.44 14.88 -2.30
C ASN A 292 -11.42 16.28 -1.66
N SER A 293 -11.03 16.37 -0.39
CA SER A 293 -11.15 17.58 0.42
C SER A 293 -9.83 18.03 1.05
N LYS A 294 -9.81 19.32 1.43
CA LYS A 294 -8.77 19.92 2.26
C LYS A 294 -9.44 20.39 3.54
N THR A 295 -9.06 19.81 4.67
CA THR A 295 -9.62 20.11 5.99
C THR A 295 -8.63 20.93 6.78
N GLN A 296 -9.04 22.10 7.26
CA GLN A 296 -8.23 22.98 8.09
C GLN A 296 -8.55 22.74 9.56
N LEU A 297 -7.56 22.33 10.33
CA LEU A 297 -7.64 22.12 11.77
C LEU A 297 -7.03 23.32 12.49
N SER A 298 -7.69 23.79 13.55
CA SER A 298 -7.18 24.88 14.40
C SER A 298 -6.22 24.31 15.45
N LEU A 299 -4.92 24.38 15.17
CA LEU A 299 -3.84 23.94 16.06
C LEU A 299 -3.66 24.94 17.19
N LYS A 300 -4.14 24.57 18.37
CA LYS A 300 -3.93 25.34 19.60
C LYS A 300 -2.49 25.17 20.09
N VAL A 301 -1.74 26.26 20.08
CA VAL A 301 -0.34 26.29 20.49
C VAL A 301 -0.18 27.14 21.74
N GLU A 302 0.53 26.60 22.73
CA GLU A 302 0.93 27.35 23.92
C GLU A 302 2.46 27.42 24.00
N VAL A 303 3.00 28.63 23.97
CA VAL A 303 4.43 28.91 24.05
C VAL A 303 4.86 28.95 25.52
N ARG A 304 5.89 28.17 25.85
CA ARG A 304 6.54 28.14 27.17
C ARG A 304 7.87 28.87 27.19
N ALA A 305 8.57 28.94 26.05
CA ALA A 305 9.84 29.64 25.93
C ALA A 305 10.07 30.12 24.48
N PRO A 306 10.76 31.26 24.27
CA PRO A 306 11.09 31.76 22.94
C PRO A 306 12.09 30.85 22.21
N GLY A 307 12.13 30.95 20.89
CA GLY A 307 13.06 30.26 19.99
C GLY A 307 12.37 29.38 18.93
N GLN A 308 13.20 28.77 18.09
CA GLN A 308 12.75 27.85 17.04
C GLN A 308 12.58 26.43 17.58
N THR A 309 11.53 25.73 17.12
CA THR A 309 11.27 24.33 17.45
C THR A 309 10.51 23.63 16.32
N LEU A 310 10.53 22.30 16.33
CA LEU A 310 9.74 21.47 15.42
C LEU A 310 8.59 20.81 16.16
N VAL A 311 7.45 20.74 15.49
CA VAL A 311 6.33 19.86 15.89
C VAL A 311 6.14 18.84 14.79
N PHE A 312 6.23 17.57 15.14
CA PHE A 312 6.03 16.46 14.22
C PHE A 312 4.56 16.09 14.17
N ALA A 313 3.94 16.23 13.00
CA ALA A 313 2.55 15.89 12.75
C ALA A 313 2.47 14.57 11.97
N SER A 314 1.72 13.59 12.46
CA SER A 314 1.49 12.31 11.78
C SER A 314 0.00 11.99 11.72
N ILE A 315 -0.41 11.16 10.76
CA ILE A 315 -1.80 10.68 10.68
C ILE A 315 -1.83 9.22 11.12
N LYS A 316 -2.72 8.90 12.05
CA LYS A 316 -2.96 7.56 12.58
C LYS A 316 -4.41 7.14 12.33
N ASP A 317 -4.65 5.83 12.27
CA ASP A 317 -6.01 5.29 12.33
C ASP A 317 -6.56 5.27 13.76
N ASP A 318 -7.78 4.78 13.93
CA ASP A 318 -8.47 4.63 15.22
C ASP A 318 -7.81 3.60 16.16
N ARG A 319 -6.92 2.75 15.64
CA ARG A 319 -6.14 1.76 16.38
C ARG A 319 -4.73 2.26 16.74
N GLY A 320 -4.39 3.49 16.34
CA GLY A 320 -3.09 4.10 16.58
C GLY A 320 -2.00 3.70 15.59
N ILE A 321 -2.35 3.03 14.50
CA ILE A 321 -1.42 2.66 13.42
C ILE A 321 -1.16 3.88 12.54
N THR A 322 0.12 4.18 12.32
CA THR A 322 0.54 5.31 11.47
C THR A 322 0.18 5.05 10.00
N LEU A 323 -0.69 5.90 9.45
CA LEU A 323 -1.08 5.95 8.04
C LEU A 323 -0.13 6.85 7.24
N VAL A 324 0.19 8.02 7.80
CA VAL A 324 1.11 8.99 7.20
C VAL A 324 2.24 9.25 8.18
N PRO A 325 3.51 9.12 7.76
CA PRO A 325 4.66 9.35 8.63
C PRO A 325 4.72 10.81 9.11
N ALA A 326 5.53 11.04 10.14
CA ALA A 326 5.68 12.36 10.75
C ALA A 326 6.23 13.40 9.76
N VAL A 327 5.52 14.50 9.60
CA VAL A 327 5.89 15.69 8.84
C VAL A 327 6.28 16.80 9.81
N PRO A 328 7.45 17.45 9.63
CA PRO A 328 7.88 18.53 10.51
C PRO A 328 7.13 19.84 10.21
N LEU A 329 6.55 20.44 11.25
CA LEU A 329 6.04 21.80 11.28
C LEU A 329 7.07 22.69 11.96
N GLN A 330 7.49 23.78 11.30
CA GLN A 330 8.49 24.69 11.84
C GLN A 330 7.80 25.82 12.60
N LEU A 331 8.05 25.92 13.90
CA LEU A 331 7.46 26.95 14.75
C LEU A 331 8.57 27.85 15.30
N ASN A 332 8.44 29.16 15.10
CA ASN A 332 9.36 30.16 15.65
C ASN A 332 8.59 31.08 16.61
N ALA A 333 8.90 30.97 17.90
CA ALA A 333 8.26 31.77 18.93
C ALA A 333 9.15 32.94 19.36
N THR A 334 8.64 34.16 19.25
CA THR A 334 9.33 35.38 19.69
C THR A 334 8.61 36.05 20.87
N VAL A 335 7.83 35.26 21.62
CA VAL A 335 7.05 35.76 22.77
C VAL A 335 8.00 36.21 23.87
N ILE A 336 7.83 37.46 24.30
CA ILE A 336 8.53 38.05 25.44
C ILE A 336 7.61 37.90 26.66
N ASP A 337 8.13 37.36 27.76
CA ASP A 337 7.38 37.21 29.00
C ASP A 337 6.88 38.60 29.48
N PRO A 338 5.56 38.83 29.64
CA PRO A 338 5.01 40.10 30.10
C PRO A 338 5.61 40.55 31.44
N LYS A 339 5.99 39.61 32.31
CA LYS A 339 6.63 39.91 33.60
C LYS A 339 7.99 40.56 33.39
N LEU A 340 8.76 40.09 32.41
CA LEU A 340 10.08 40.65 32.08
C LEU A 340 9.96 42.10 31.60
N THR A 341 8.92 42.41 30.84
CA THR A 341 8.60 43.79 30.43
C THR A 341 8.28 44.67 31.64
N TRP A 342 7.51 44.18 32.61
CA TRP A 342 7.25 44.92 33.86
C TRP A 342 8.49 45.11 34.71
N PHE A 343 9.34 44.09 34.85
CA PHE A 343 10.60 44.20 35.59
C PHE A 343 11.57 45.19 34.95
N THR A 344 11.75 45.12 33.63
CA THR A 344 12.66 46.02 32.90
C THR A 344 12.14 47.46 32.92
N THR A 345 10.83 47.67 32.72
CA THR A 345 10.21 49.00 32.81
C THR A 345 10.30 49.57 34.22
N GLY A 346 9.99 48.76 35.25
CA GLY A 346 10.12 49.16 36.65
C GLY A 346 11.56 49.51 37.03
N ALA A 347 12.53 48.69 36.63
CA ALA A 347 13.96 48.97 36.84
C ALA A 347 14.41 50.25 36.12
N ALA A 348 13.94 50.49 34.88
CA ALA A 348 14.24 51.71 34.14
C ALA A 348 13.67 52.97 34.84
N ILE A 349 12.44 52.89 35.37
CA ILE A 349 11.84 53.97 36.16
C ILE A 349 12.64 54.24 37.42
N ILE A 350 13.04 53.20 38.16
CA ILE A 350 13.86 53.35 39.37
C ILE A 350 15.22 53.98 39.04
N LEU A 351 15.87 53.56 37.94
CA LEU A 351 17.13 54.15 37.49
C LEU A 351 16.97 55.63 37.10
N LEU A 352 15.88 55.98 36.43
CA LEU A 352 15.57 57.37 36.09
C LEU A 352 15.39 58.22 37.35
N LEU A 353 14.63 57.73 38.33
CA LEU A 353 14.43 58.41 39.62
C LEU A 353 15.75 58.54 40.39
N ALA A 354 16.60 57.51 40.40
CA ALA A 354 17.92 57.56 41.02
C ALA A 354 18.84 58.59 40.34
N ALA A 355 18.81 58.68 39.00
CA ALA A 355 19.57 59.69 38.25
C ALA A 355 19.11 61.12 38.56
N ILE A 356 17.79 61.35 38.65
CA ILE A 356 17.22 62.64 39.05
C ILE A 356 17.64 62.99 40.48
N ALA A 357 17.53 62.05 41.42
CA ALA A 357 17.93 62.25 42.80
C ALA A 357 19.43 62.55 42.94
N GLN A 358 20.29 61.84 42.19
CA GLN A 358 21.72 62.12 42.13
C GLN A 358 22.02 63.51 41.56
N SER A 359 21.32 63.92 40.50
CA SER A 359 21.47 65.25 39.90
C SER A 359 21.10 66.37 40.89
N VAL A 360 19.96 66.24 41.59
CA VAL A 360 19.54 67.20 42.63
C VAL A 360 20.54 67.24 43.79
N ARG A 361 21.04 66.08 44.23
CA ARG A 361 22.05 66.00 45.30
C ARG A 361 23.38 66.63 44.89
N ARG A 362 23.75 66.53 43.61
CA ARG A 362 24.94 67.18 43.03
C ARG A 362 24.77 68.70 42.96
N ALA A 363 23.62 69.19 42.50
CA ALA A 363 23.29 70.62 42.46
C ALA A 363 23.26 71.26 43.88
N ARG A 364 22.73 70.55 44.88
CA ARG A 364 22.75 71.00 46.29
C ARG A 364 24.16 71.01 46.92
N ARG A 365 25.07 70.13 46.48
CA ARG A 365 26.47 70.16 46.93
C ARG A 365 27.30 71.26 46.24
N GLY A 366 26.99 71.60 44.98
CA GLY A 366 27.59 72.75 44.29
C GLY A 366 27.31 74.09 44.98
N ARG A 367 26.07 74.30 45.45
CA ARG A 367 25.68 75.50 46.21
C ARG A 367 26.30 75.63 47.61
N LYS A 368 26.90 74.57 48.16
CA LYS A 368 27.54 74.62 49.49
C LYS A 368 29.00 75.07 49.45
N ASN A 369 29.58 75.23 48.25
CA ASN A 369 30.95 75.72 48.06
C ASN A 369 31.03 77.20 47.61
N GLU A 370 29.89 77.91 47.52
CA GLU A 370 29.84 79.37 47.26
C GLU A 370 29.57 80.20 48.53
N ILE A 371 29.46 79.56 49.69
CA ILE A 371 29.33 80.24 50.99
C ILE A 371 30.36 79.65 51.93
N LYS A 372 31.62 80.05 51.75
CA LYS A 372 32.62 80.11 52.80
C LYS A 372 33.71 81.09 52.44
#